data_AF-A0A4U6U8E0-F1
#
_entry.id   AF-A0A4U6U8E0-F1
#
_cell.length_a   1.000
_cell.length_b   1.000
_cell.length_c   1.000
_cell.angle_alpha   90.00
_cell.angle_beta   90.00
_cell.angle_gamma   90.00
#
_symmetry.space_group_name_H-M   'P 1'
#
loop_
_entity.id
_entity.type
_entity.pdbx_description
1 polymer ?
#
loop_
_entity_poly.entity_id
_entity_poly.type
_entity_poly.pdbx_seq_one_letter_code
_entity_poly.pdbx_strand_id
1 'polypeptide(L)'
;MAKPVKLTAAGSLPLMKACLSSGGRHLGSLPCGMATMMLTQRGRASRPGVNRVAQVHKTLEVEEPANSSAKNFSGGIISTQHNKGTSSESTIRKQLQQVDVLQNMGISRHFAAEIKCILDMTYSCWLQRYEEITLDVETCAMAFRILRMNGYNVSADELYDVAQASWFHPSLEGYLSDTRSLLELHKASKVSISEDESILDTIGSWSGWLLKEQLRSGALQSTPLFREVEHALECPFYTTLDRLDHRRNIENFDATGHQMLKTSYLSCYNNNDILALGVRDFSSSQFTYQEELRHIDSWVKESRLDQLPFARQKLAYFYLSAAGTIFTPELSDARILWAKNGVLTTVVDDFFDVGGSTEELENLVTLVEMWDEHHKIEFYSEHVEIVFSAIYTSVNELGEKASLLQDRDVTKHLVEIWLDLLRSMMTEVEWRTSSYVPTAEEYITNAALTFALGPIVLPALYFVGPKIPESVVKDPEYNELFRLMSTCGRLLNDAQTYEREYKEGKVNIVSILVHQSGGSMSIADARREIQKPIDTCRRDLLRLVLSKEGAVPRPCKELFWKMCKVCYFFYSRGDAFSSPEAKAREVDAVVNLPLQLKGSNANKLPVLWE
;
A
#
# COMPACT_ATOMS: atom_id res chain seq x y z
N MET A 1 -52.43 5.73 30.74
CA MET A 1 -53.52 6.63 30.32
C MET A 1 -54.05 6.15 28.97
N ALA A 2 -55.38 6.13 28.84
CA ALA A 2 -56.21 5.88 27.66
C ALA A 2 -56.22 4.49 27.00
N LYS A 3 -57.46 3.97 26.92
CA LYS A 3 -57.98 2.74 26.34
C LYS A 3 -58.28 2.90 24.82
N PRO A 4 -58.63 1.81 24.11
CA PRO A 4 -58.73 1.71 22.65
C PRO A 4 -60.15 1.98 22.10
N VAL A 5 -60.28 2.25 20.78
CA VAL A 5 -61.57 2.21 20.06
C VAL A 5 -61.38 1.74 18.59
N LYS A 6 -62.32 0.88 18.16
CA LYS A 6 -62.54 0.25 16.84
C LYS A 6 -63.34 1.17 15.87
N LEU A 7 -63.55 0.66 14.64
CA LEU A 7 -64.62 0.92 13.65
C LEU A 7 -64.26 1.99 12.59
N THR A 8 -64.60 1.92 11.29
CA THR A 8 -65.30 0.96 10.42
C THR A 8 -65.10 1.38 8.96
N ALA A 9 -65.43 0.47 8.05
CA ALA A 9 -65.44 0.61 6.60
C ALA A 9 -66.53 1.56 6.03
N ALA A 10 -66.30 1.87 4.75
CA ALA A 10 -67.27 2.03 3.65
C ALA A 10 -67.97 3.39 3.42
N GLY A 11 -67.74 3.91 2.20
CA GLY A 11 -68.83 4.24 1.26
C GLY A 11 -68.93 5.70 0.84
N SER A 12 -68.69 5.99 -0.46
CA SER A 12 -69.67 6.63 -1.36
C SER A 12 -69.04 7.13 -2.68
N LEU A 13 -69.43 6.48 -3.79
CA LEU A 13 -69.56 6.99 -5.18
C LEU A 13 -70.58 8.19 -5.23
N PRO A 14 -70.97 8.85 -6.37
CA PRO A 14 -70.80 8.49 -7.80
C PRO A 14 -70.65 9.65 -8.86
N LEU A 15 -70.53 9.24 -10.15
CA LEU A 15 -70.95 9.91 -11.44
C LEU A 15 -70.08 11.10 -11.94
N MET A 16 -69.78 11.30 -13.25
CA MET A 16 -70.46 10.93 -14.50
C MET A 16 -69.55 11.13 -15.74
N LYS A 17 -69.69 10.23 -16.75
CA LYS A 17 -69.55 10.41 -18.24
C LYS A 17 -68.20 10.87 -18.87
N ALA A 18 -67.80 10.53 -20.09
CA ALA A 18 -68.15 9.55 -21.14
C ALA A 18 -67.12 9.80 -22.30
N CYS A 19 -66.44 8.78 -22.85
CA CYS A 19 -66.68 8.13 -24.16
C CYS A 19 -65.81 8.60 -25.36
N LEU A 20 -65.36 7.58 -26.14
CA LEU A 20 -64.95 7.54 -27.58
C LEU A 20 -63.52 8.03 -27.94
N SER A 21 -62.76 7.48 -28.90
CA SER A 21 -62.79 6.25 -29.72
C SER A 21 -61.57 6.29 -30.68
N SER A 22 -60.97 5.12 -30.97
CA SER A 22 -60.39 4.67 -32.26
C SER A 22 -59.48 5.56 -33.14
N GLY A 23 -58.30 5.01 -33.48
CA GLY A 23 -57.86 4.84 -34.89
C GLY A 23 -56.88 5.86 -35.47
N GLY A 24 -55.86 5.35 -36.19
CA GLY A 24 -55.18 6.13 -37.26
C GLY A 24 -53.67 5.91 -37.41
N ARG A 25 -53.25 5.42 -38.58
CA ARG A 25 -51.86 5.20 -39.06
C ARG A 25 -51.27 6.47 -39.68
N HIS A 26 -49.93 6.53 -39.82
CA HIS A 26 -49.12 6.88 -41.03
C HIS A 26 -47.68 7.26 -40.62
N LEU A 27 -46.61 6.59 -41.10
CA LEU A 27 -45.90 6.70 -42.39
C LEU A 27 -45.06 7.98 -42.59
N GLY A 28 -43.77 7.79 -42.88
CA GLY A 28 -42.83 8.75 -43.50
C GLY A 28 -41.88 9.45 -42.52
N SER A 29 -40.59 9.67 -42.77
CA SER A 29 -39.72 9.41 -43.93
C SER A 29 -38.33 10.00 -43.63
N LEU A 30 -37.25 9.18 -43.79
CA LEU A 30 -35.93 9.48 -44.41
C LEU A 30 -35.05 10.67 -43.88
N PRO A 31 -33.73 10.78 -44.22
CA PRO A 31 -32.99 10.09 -45.28
C PRO A 31 -31.61 9.50 -44.95
N CYS A 32 -31.17 8.70 -45.93
CA CYS A 32 -29.86 8.14 -46.23
C CYS A 32 -28.84 9.21 -46.67
N GLY A 33 -27.53 8.93 -46.50
CA GLY A 33 -26.44 9.67 -47.14
C GLY A 33 -25.05 9.07 -46.85
N MET A 34 -24.45 8.46 -47.89
CA MET A 34 -23.12 7.84 -47.93
C MET A 34 -21.94 8.76 -47.62
N ALA A 35 -20.85 8.17 -47.08
CA ALA A 35 -19.40 8.39 -47.35
C ALA A 35 -18.64 7.93 -46.08
N THR A 36 -17.65 7.01 -46.04
CA THR A 36 -16.59 6.65 -46.99
C THR A 36 -15.95 5.31 -46.57
N MET A 37 -15.76 4.41 -47.54
CA MET A 37 -14.78 3.31 -47.51
C MET A 37 -13.35 3.88 -47.51
N MET A 38 -12.43 3.38 -46.68
CA MET A 38 -11.14 2.81 -47.17
C MET A 38 -10.24 2.30 -46.03
N LEU A 39 -9.75 1.06 -46.23
CA LEU A 39 -8.52 0.42 -45.69
C LEU A 39 -8.55 0.02 -44.20
N THR A 40 -8.65 -1.27 -43.86
CA THR A 40 -7.62 -2.28 -44.16
C THR A 40 -8.20 -3.71 -44.12
N GLN A 41 -7.77 -4.52 -45.10
CA GLN A 41 -7.90 -5.99 -45.09
C GLN A 41 -6.67 -6.63 -44.43
N ARG A 42 -6.91 -7.80 -43.81
CA ARG A 42 -6.00 -8.87 -43.30
C ARG A 42 -5.94 -8.88 -41.76
N GLY A 43 -6.27 -9.95 -41.05
CA GLY A 43 -6.56 -11.34 -41.42
C GLY A 43 -7.48 -12.03 -40.40
N ARG A 44 -7.98 -13.20 -40.79
CA ARG A 44 -9.04 -13.98 -40.14
C ARG A 44 -8.66 -14.51 -38.74
N ALA A 45 -9.56 -14.33 -37.78
CA ALA A 45 -9.89 -15.36 -36.79
C ALA A 45 -11.41 -15.30 -36.52
N SER A 46 -12.11 -16.35 -36.93
CA SER A 46 -13.56 -16.48 -36.83
C SER A 46 -13.95 -17.04 -35.45
N ARG A 47 -14.88 -16.36 -34.76
CA ARG A 47 -15.62 -16.92 -33.61
C ARG A 47 -16.49 -18.11 -34.07
N PRO A 48 -16.52 -19.26 -33.37
CA PRO A 48 -17.45 -20.32 -33.68
C PRO A 48 -18.81 -20.03 -33.06
N GLY A 49 -19.84 -19.98 -33.90
CA GLY A 49 -21.23 -20.04 -33.47
C GLY A 49 -22.06 -18.84 -33.85
N VAL A 50 -22.40 -18.70 -35.14
CA VAL A 50 -23.72 -18.32 -35.65
C VAL A 50 -23.77 -18.77 -37.13
N ASN A 51 -24.91 -19.31 -37.57
CA ASN A 51 -25.30 -19.72 -38.93
C ASN A 51 -24.98 -21.17 -39.39
N ARG A 52 -25.86 -22.09 -38.98
CA ARG A 52 -26.41 -23.09 -39.89
C ARG A 52 -27.44 -22.40 -40.79
N VAL A 53 -27.33 -22.60 -42.09
CA VAL A 53 -28.38 -22.70 -43.15
C VAL A 53 -27.85 -22.07 -44.46
N ALA A 54 -28.00 -22.84 -45.55
CA ALA A 54 -27.68 -22.57 -46.96
C ALA A 54 -26.17 -22.67 -47.31
N GLN A 55 -25.71 -23.34 -48.37
CA GLN A 55 -26.37 -23.84 -49.57
C GLN A 55 -25.49 -24.90 -50.26
N VAL A 56 -26.15 -25.78 -51.01
CA VAL A 56 -25.63 -26.95 -51.76
C VAL A 56 -25.18 -26.54 -53.19
N HIS A 57 -24.24 -27.32 -53.76
CA HIS A 57 -23.73 -27.37 -55.16
C HIS A 57 -22.68 -26.30 -55.56
N LYS A 58 -21.56 -26.59 -56.23
CA LYS A 58 -21.23 -27.60 -57.27
C LYS A 58 -19.71 -27.92 -57.30
N THR A 59 -19.40 -29.21 -57.40
CA THR A 59 -18.32 -29.90 -58.17
C THR A 59 -17.18 -29.10 -58.82
N LEU A 60 -15.93 -29.56 -58.63
CA LEU A 60 -15.24 -30.46 -59.58
C LEU A 60 -13.88 -30.93 -59.02
N GLU A 61 -13.66 -32.24 -59.11
CA GLU A 61 -12.42 -32.99 -58.87
C GLU A 61 -11.35 -32.64 -59.90
N VAL A 62 -10.07 -32.68 -59.51
CA VAL A 62 -9.00 -33.36 -60.29
C VAL A 62 -7.96 -33.90 -59.30
N GLU A 63 -7.63 -35.18 -59.47
CA GLU A 63 -6.69 -36.00 -58.72
C GLU A 63 -5.19 -35.65 -58.95
N GLU A 64 -4.41 -36.08 -57.96
CA GLU A 64 -2.96 -36.35 -57.83
C GLU A 64 -2.29 -37.10 -59.04
N PRO A 65 -0.97 -37.45 -59.08
CA PRO A 65 -0.04 -37.71 -57.96
C PRO A 65 1.47 -37.34 -58.09
N ALA A 66 2.12 -37.40 -56.92
CA ALA A 66 3.46 -37.90 -56.56
C ALA A 66 4.66 -37.80 -57.53
N ASN A 67 5.78 -37.31 -57.01
CA ASN A 67 7.05 -38.03 -57.19
C ASN A 67 8.06 -37.83 -56.04
N SER A 68 8.90 -38.85 -55.90
CA SER A 68 9.70 -39.25 -54.75
C SER A 68 11.20 -38.91 -54.85
N SER A 69 11.94 -39.26 -53.79
CA SER A 69 13.41 -39.39 -53.64
C SER A 69 14.12 -38.21 -52.93
N ALA A 70 15.06 -38.38 -52.00
CA ALA A 70 15.62 -39.54 -51.32
C ALA A 70 16.51 -39.06 -50.13
N LYS A 71 16.57 -39.90 -49.07
CA LYS A 71 17.75 -40.31 -48.25
C LYS A 71 18.72 -39.23 -47.71
N ASN A 72 19.36 -39.33 -46.56
CA ASN A 72 19.35 -40.16 -45.34
C ASN A 72 20.48 -39.51 -44.52
N PHE A 73 20.27 -39.14 -43.25
CA PHE A 73 21.36 -39.15 -42.27
C PHE A 73 20.77 -39.49 -40.91
N SER A 74 21.10 -40.70 -40.48
CA SER A 74 20.77 -41.31 -39.20
C SER A 74 21.82 -40.90 -38.15
N GLY A 75 21.38 -40.30 -37.05
CA GLY A 75 22.12 -40.17 -35.81
C GLY A 75 21.11 -40.19 -34.67
N GLY A 76 21.14 -41.24 -33.84
CA GLY A 76 20.04 -41.61 -32.95
C GLY A 76 19.69 -40.59 -31.87
N ILE A 77 18.39 -40.34 -31.72
CA ILE A 77 17.79 -39.84 -30.49
C ILE A 77 16.87 -40.95 -29.98
N ILE A 78 17.19 -41.43 -28.78
CA ILE A 78 16.38 -42.35 -28.00
C ILE A 78 15.00 -41.73 -27.82
N SER A 79 13.99 -42.47 -28.26
CA SER A 79 12.58 -42.11 -28.19
C SER A 79 12.11 -41.95 -26.74
N THR A 80 11.88 -40.70 -26.31
CA THR A 80 10.89 -40.41 -25.27
C THR A 80 9.59 -40.08 -25.97
N GLN A 81 8.59 -40.93 -25.73
CA GLN A 81 7.24 -40.77 -26.24
C GLN A 81 6.71 -39.38 -25.86
N HIS A 82 6.45 -38.56 -26.88
CA HIS A 82 5.60 -37.39 -26.75
C HIS A 82 4.19 -37.85 -26.40
N ASN A 83 3.91 -37.91 -25.10
CA ASN A 83 2.55 -37.84 -24.61
C ASN A 83 2.09 -36.38 -24.79
N LYS A 84 1.49 -36.08 -25.95
CA LYS A 84 0.69 -34.86 -26.15
C LYS A 84 -0.60 -35.01 -25.32
N GLY A 85 -0.45 -34.99 -24.00
CA GLY A 85 -1.51 -34.58 -23.09
C GLY A 85 -1.55 -33.06 -23.10
N THR A 86 -2.69 -32.49 -23.41
CA THR A 86 -2.97 -31.05 -23.33
C THR A 86 -2.78 -30.56 -21.89
N SER A 87 -1.55 -30.16 -21.55
CA SER A 87 -1.30 -29.24 -20.44
C SER A 87 -1.89 -27.91 -20.87
N SER A 88 -3.02 -27.53 -20.30
CA SER A 88 -3.64 -26.21 -20.48
C SER A 88 -2.60 -25.15 -20.10
N GLU A 89 -2.04 -24.47 -21.10
CA GLU A 89 -1.21 -23.28 -20.90
C GLU A 89 -2.04 -22.29 -20.07
N SER A 90 -1.60 -22.00 -18.85
CA SER A 90 -2.31 -21.05 -17.98
C SER A 90 -2.15 -19.66 -18.59
N THR A 91 -3.25 -18.99 -18.87
CA THR A 91 -3.27 -17.63 -19.42
C THR A 91 -2.52 -16.66 -18.47
N ILE A 92 -1.83 -15.65 -19.01
CA ILE A 92 -1.10 -14.62 -18.26
C ILE A 92 -1.99 -14.02 -17.16
N ARG A 93 -3.25 -13.76 -17.48
CA ARG A 93 -4.26 -13.28 -16.52
C ARG A 93 -4.36 -14.15 -15.28
N LYS A 94 -4.39 -15.46 -15.42
CA LYS A 94 -4.52 -16.40 -14.29
C LYS A 94 -3.27 -16.42 -13.42
N GLN A 95 -2.10 -16.33 -14.05
CA GLN A 95 -0.84 -16.30 -13.31
C GLN A 95 -0.72 -15.00 -12.49
N LEU A 96 -1.09 -13.86 -13.08
CA LEU A 96 -1.13 -12.59 -12.36
C LEU A 96 -2.15 -12.60 -11.21
N GLN A 97 -3.34 -13.18 -11.41
CA GLN A 97 -4.31 -13.37 -10.32
C GLN A 97 -3.74 -14.22 -9.17
N GLN A 98 -2.96 -15.26 -9.48
CA GLN A 98 -2.29 -16.06 -8.45
C GLN A 98 -1.24 -15.24 -7.70
N VAL A 99 -0.42 -14.46 -8.40
CA VAL A 99 0.56 -13.56 -7.76
C VAL A 99 -0.14 -12.56 -6.84
N ASP A 100 -1.22 -11.92 -7.31
CA ASP A 100 -1.98 -10.95 -6.53
C ASP A 100 -2.59 -11.60 -5.28
N VAL A 101 -3.16 -12.81 -5.39
CA VAL A 101 -3.67 -13.57 -4.25
C VAL A 101 -2.56 -13.87 -3.24
N LEU A 102 -1.40 -14.37 -3.69
CA LEU A 102 -0.30 -14.71 -2.79
C LEU A 102 0.24 -13.48 -2.04
N GLN A 103 0.33 -12.33 -2.72
CA GLN A 103 0.72 -11.06 -2.11
C GLN A 103 -0.34 -10.57 -1.11
N ASN A 104 -1.61 -10.54 -1.51
CA ASN A 104 -2.72 -10.10 -0.67
C ASN A 104 -2.95 -10.99 0.56
N MET A 105 -2.54 -12.25 0.51
CA MET A 105 -2.61 -13.20 1.63
C MET A 105 -1.37 -13.16 2.54
N GLY A 106 -0.33 -12.38 2.18
CA GLY A 106 0.89 -12.23 2.98
C GLY A 106 1.85 -13.43 2.92
N ILE A 107 1.71 -14.31 1.93
CA ILE A 107 2.46 -15.58 1.81
C ILE A 107 3.35 -15.62 0.56
N SER A 108 3.41 -14.54 -0.21
CA SER A 108 4.22 -14.44 -1.44
C SER A 108 5.69 -14.78 -1.25
N ARG A 109 6.27 -14.51 -0.07
CA ARG A 109 7.68 -14.82 0.24
C ARG A 109 8.03 -16.30 0.11
N HIS A 110 7.06 -17.19 0.32
CA HIS A 110 7.23 -18.65 0.15
C HIS A 110 7.32 -19.08 -1.32
N PHE A 111 7.02 -18.17 -2.26
CA PHE A 111 6.94 -18.42 -3.70
C PHE A 111 7.78 -17.40 -4.51
N ALA A 112 8.84 -16.86 -3.91
CA ALA A 112 9.60 -15.76 -4.51
C ALA A 112 10.18 -16.12 -5.89
N ALA A 113 10.63 -17.36 -6.08
CA ALA A 113 11.20 -17.83 -7.35
C ALA A 113 10.12 -17.99 -8.44
N GLU A 114 8.98 -18.57 -8.07
CA GLU A 114 7.82 -18.78 -8.95
C GLU A 114 7.22 -17.45 -9.38
N ILE A 115 7.01 -16.53 -8.43
CA ILE A 115 6.52 -15.17 -8.70
C ILE A 115 7.48 -14.47 -9.65
N LYS A 116 8.79 -14.51 -9.40
CA LYS A 116 9.77 -13.89 -10.29
C LYS A 116 9.67 -14.45 -11.72
N CYS A 117 9.56 -15.78 -11.88
CA CYS A 117 9.41 -16.40 -13.19
C CYS A 117 8.14 -15.93 -13.92
N ILE A 118 7.01 -15.83 -13.22
CA ILE A 118 5.75 -15.32 -13.79
C ILE A 118 5.90 -13.87 -14.23
N LEU A 119 6.55 -13.04 -13.43
CA LEU A 119 6.73 -11.63 -13.73
C LEU A 119 7.71 -11.40 -14.87
N ASP A 120 8.80 -12.17 -14.96
CA ASP A 120 9.74 -12.10 -16.07
C ASP A 120 9.07 -12.47 -17.41
N MET A 121 8.21 -13.49 -17.40
CA MET A 121 7.41 -13.87 -18.56
C MET A 121 6.38 -12.79 -18.91
N THR A 122 5.62 -12.31 -17.93
CA THR A 122 4.62 -11.24 -18.12
C THR A 122 5.28 -9.98 -18.67
N TYR A 123 6.45 -9.60 -18.16
CA TYR A 123 7.19 -8.43 -18.63
C TYR A 123 7.63 -8.59 -20.09
N SER A 124 8.08 -9.78 -20.47
CA SER A 124 8.43 -10.09 -21.87
C SER A 124 7.22 -9.93 -22.78
N CYS A 125 6.04 -10.42 -22.36
CA CYS A 125 4.78 -10.25 -23.09
C CYS A 125 4.31 -8.79 -23.14
N TRP A 126 4.51 -8.04 -22.05
CA TRP A 126 4.21 -6.61 -21.96
C TRP A 126 5.00 -5.82 -23.01
N LEU A 127 6.32 -6.03 -23.07
CA LEU A 127 7.20 -5.39 -24.05
C LEU A 127 6.84 -5.74 -25.50
N GLN A 128 6.34 -6.95 -25.73
CA GLN A 128 5.89 -7.41 -27.06
C GLN A 128 4.46 -7.00 -27.40
N ARG A 129 3.78 -6.26 -26.50
CA ARG A 129 2.38 -5.82 -26.65
C ARG A 129 1.43 -6.99 -26.96
N TYR A 130 1.65 -8.11 -26.29
CA TYR A 130 0.90 -9.34 -26.51
C TYR A 130 -0.61 -9.13 -26.34
N GLU A 131 -1.42 -9.66 -27.25
CA GLU A 131 -2.86 -9.40 -27.34
C GLU A 131 -3.62 -9.74 -26.04
N GLU A 132 -3.19 -10.78 -25.31
CA GLU A 132 -3.82 -11.15 -24.03
C GLU A 132 -3.73 -10.02 -22.98
N ILE A 133 -2.65 -9.25 -22.99
CA ILE A 133 -2.45 -8.11 -22.09
C ILE A 133 -3.13 -6.86 -22.67
N THR A 134 -2.92 -6.56 -23.95
CA THR A 134 -3.33 -5.28 -24.54
C THR A 134 -4.82 -5.16 -24.84
N LEU A 135 -5.52 -6.28 -25.08
CA LEU A 135 -6.95 -6.26 -25.40
C LEU A 135 -7.87 -6.40 -24.19
N ASP A 136 -7.37 -6.84 -23.03
CA ASP A 136 -8.15 -7.01 -21.79
C ASP A 136 -7.72 -5.98 -20.74
N VAL A 137 -8.60 -5.01 -20.47
CA VAL A 137 -8.29 -3.86 -19.60
C VAL A 137 -7.97 -4.28 -18.16
N GLU A 138 -8.67 -5.28 -17.63
CA GLU A 138 -8.35 -5.86 -16.31
C GLU A 138 -6.92 -6.42 -16.30
N THR A 139 -6.57 -7.26 -17.28
CA THR A 139 -5.23 -7.86 -17.37
C THR A 139 -4.16 -6.81 -17.59
N CYS A 140 -4.40 -5.80 -18.43
CA CYS A 140 -3.48 -4.69 -18.66
C CYS A 140 -3.19 -3.91 -17.36
N ALA A 141 -4.24 -3.47 -16.66
CA ALA A 141 -4.10 -2.71 -15.43
C ALA A 141 -3.42 -3.52 -14.31
N MET A 142 -3.77 -4.80 -14.18
CA MET A 142 -3.15 -5.71 -13.22
C MET A 142 -1.68 -5.98 -13.55
N ALA A 143 -1.35 -6.25 -14.83
CA ALA A 143 0.03 -6.43 -15.29
C ALA A 143 0.86 -5.19 -15.00
N PHE A 144 0.37 -4.00 -15.38
CA PHE A 144 1.02 -2.73 -15.10
C PHE A 144 1.32 -2.56 -13.60
N ARG A 145 0.30 -2.71 -12.75
CA ARG A 145 0.42 -2.52 -11.30
C ARG A 145 1.42 -3.50 -10.69
N ILE A 146 1.28 -4.79 -10.98
CA ILE A 146 2.11 -5.84 -10.37
C ILE A 146 3.55 -5.74 -10.89
N LEU A 147 3.76 -5.56 -12.20
CA LEU A 147 5.10 -5.37 -12.77
C LEU A 147 5.78 -4.14 -12.15
N ARG A 148 5.09 -3.00 -12.09
CA ARG A 148 5.63 -1.77 -11.50
C ARG A 148 6.02 -1.96 -10.05
N MET A 149 5.12 -2.49 -9.21
CA MET A 149 5.40 -2.74 -7.79
C MET A 149 6.52 -3.76 -7.56
N ASN A 150 6.83 -4.59 -8.56
CA ASN A 150 7.97 -5.50 -8.54
C ASN A 150 9.23 -4.94 -9.21
N GLY A 151 9.26 -3.64 -9.54
CA GLY A 151 10.43 -2.92 -10.04
C GLY A 151 10.73 -3.16 -11.53
N TYR A 152 9.75 -3.64 -12.31
CA TYR A 152 9.87 -3.68 -13.76
C TYR A 152 9.56 -2.32 -14.36
N ASN A 153 10.32 -1.94 -15.38
CA ASN A 153 10.16 -0.65 -16.06
C ASN A 153 8.97 -0.72 -17.03
N VAL A 154 7.81 -0.26 -16.57
CA VAL A 154 6.56 -0.17 -17.35
C VAL A 154 6.07 1.28 -17.36
N SER A 155 5.83 1.83 -18.56
CA SER A 155 5.33 3.20 -18.72
C SER A 155 3.82 3.29 -18.50
N ALA A 156 3.36 4.36 -17.85
CA ALA A 156 1.94 4.69 -17.75
C ALA A 156 1.32 5.05 -19.12
N ASP A 157 2.13 5.41 -20.11
CA ASP A 157 1.68 5.75 -21.47
C ASP A 157 1.00 4.57 -22.18
N GLU A 158 1.33 3.32 -21.81
CA GLU A 158 0.63 2.14 -22.33
C GLU A 158 -0.85 2.08 -21.91
N LEU A 159 -1.25 2.88 -20.91
CA LEU A 159 -2.65 3.04 -20.49
C LEU A 159 -3.34 4.26 -21.14
N TYR A 160 -2.70 4.94 -22.09
CA TYR A 160 -3.23 6.14 -22.74
C TYR A 160 -4.62 5.93 -23.36
N ASP A 161 -4.80 4.84 -24.11
CA ASP A 161 -6.09 4.52 -24.75
C ASP A 161 -7.21 4.34 -23.71
N VAL A 162 -6.88 3.77 -22.55
CA VAL A 162 -7.82 3.60 -21.43
C VAL A 162 -8.12 4.93 -20.75
N ALA A 163 -7.14 5.82 -20.62
CA ALA A 163 -7.36 7.16 -20.07
C ALA A 163 -8.25 8.01 -20.99
N GLN A 164 -8.09 7.90 -22.30
CA GLN A 164 -8.92 8.63 -23.28
C GLN A 164 -10.37 8.13 -23.32
N ALA A 165 -10.63 6.89 -22.90
CA ALA A 165 -12.00 6.38 -22.77
C ALA A 165 -12.86 7.23 -21.80
N SER A 166 -12.24 7.98 -20.88
CA SER A 166 -12.91 8.91 -19.96
C SER A 166 -13.73 10.01 -20.65
N TRP A 167 -13.38 10.39 -21.90
CA TRP A 167 -14.08 11.45 -22.64
C TRP A 167 -15.49 11.02 -23.10
N PHE A 168 -15.76 9.71 -23.15
CA PHE A 168 -17.02 9.14 -23.63
C PHE A 168 -17.98 8.77 -22.48
N HIS A 169 -18.03 9.61 -21.45
CA HIS A 169 -18.79 9.43 -20.21
C HIS A 169 -20.23 8.86 -20.35
N PRO A 170 -21.03 9.20 -21.39
CA PRO A 170 -22.38 8.64 -21.56
C PRO A 170 -22.42 7.21 -22.14
N SER A 171 -21.34 6.68 -22.72
CA SER A 171 -21.31 5.36 -23.39
C SER A 171 -20.48 4.28 -22.66
N LEU A 172 -19.80 4.64 -21.56
CA LEU A 172 -19.01 3.72 -20.74
C LEU A 172 -19.84 2.67 -19.98
N GLU A 173 -21.15 2.89 -19.81
CA GLU A 173 -22.08 1.88 -19.25
C GLU A 173 -22.04 0.53 -20.02
N GLY A 174 -21.57 0.53 -21.27
CA GLY A 174 -21.44 -0.69 -22.08
C GLY A 174 -20.02 -1.25 -22.26
N TYR A 175 -18.95 -0.43 -22.21
CA TYR A 175 -17.58 -0.84 -22.59
C TYR A 175 -16.62 -1.03 -21.39
N LEU A 176 -16.81 -0.31 -20.29
CA LEU A 176 -15.96 -0.38 -19.07
C LEU A 176 -16.80 -0.39 -17.77
N SER A 177 -18.02 -0.92 -17.82
CA SER A 177 -18.89 -1.05 -16.64
C SER A 177 -18.56 -2.25 -15.75
N ASP A 178 -17.63 -3.12 -16.17
CA ASP A 178 -17.17 -4.23 -15.36
C ASP A 178 -16.42 -3.74 -14.11
N THR A 179 -16.97 -4.05 -12.94
CA THR A 179 -16.45 -3.62 -11.64
C THR A 179 -15.01 -4.06 -11.40
N ARG A 180 -14.57 -5.22 -11.91
CA ARG A 180 -13.19 -5.69 -11.72
C ARG A 180 -12.20 -4.86 -12.53
N SER A 181 -12.54 -4.59 -13.79
CA SER A 181 -11.74 -3.71 -14.66
C SER A 181 -11.60 -2.32 -14.05
N LEU A 182 -12.69 -1.74 -13.54
CA LEU A 182 -12.68 -0.45 -12.84
C LEU A 182 -11.82 -0.48 -11.57
N LEU A 183 -11.95 -1.54 -10.78
CA LEU A 183 -11.20 -1.71 -9.55
C LEU A 183 -9.69 -1.84 -9.82
N GLU A 184 -9.28 -2.64 -10.80
CA GLU A 184 -7.88 -2.81 -11.16
C GLU A 184 -7.28 -1.53 -11.75
N LEU A 185 -8.05 -0.78 -12.55
CA LEU A 185 -7.62 0.55 -13.01
C LEU A 185 -7.46 1.55 -11.87
N HIS A 186 -8.40 1.57 -10.91
CA HIS A 186 -8.30 2.43 -9.74
C HIS A 186 -7.08 2.08 -8.88
N LYS A 187 -6.80 0.78 -8.67
CA LYS A 187 -5.60 0.32 -7.96
C LYS A 187 -4.32 0.69 -8.73
N ALA A 188 -4.28 0.47 -10.04
CA ALA A 188 -3.15 0.80 -10.91
C ALA A 188 -2.85 2.31 -10.91
N SER A 189 -3.88 3.15 -10.86
CA SER A 189 -3.76 4.60 -10.70
C SER A 189 -2.96 5.01 -9.45
N LYS A 190 -3.01 4.21 -8.37
CA LYS A 190 -2.35 4.56 -7.10
C LYS A 190 -0.85 4.32 -7.10
N VAL A 191 -0.32 3.54 -8.04
CA VAL A 191 1.12 3.25 -8.17
C VAL A 191 1.86 4.27 -9.05
N SER A 192 1.39 5.51 -9.05
CA SER A 192 2.08 6.63 -9.70
C SER A 192 3.41 6.94 -9.01
N ILE A 193 4.44 7.20 -9.82
CA ILE A 193 5.83 7.43 -9.38
C ILE A 193 6.39 8.79 -9.84
N SER A 194 5.60 9.60 -10.55
CA SER A 194 5.97 10.96 -10.94
C SER A 194 4.73 11.85 -11.05
N GLU A 195 4.90 13.17 -10.89
CA GLU A 195 3.87 14.16 -11.21
C GLU A 195 3.54 14.19 -12.72
N ASP A 196 4.49 13.78 -13.57
CA ASP A 196 4.32 13.76 -15.03
C ASP A 196 3.33 12.67 -15.50
N GLU A 197 3.01 11.69 -14.66
CA GLU A 197 2.08 10.60 -14.96
C GLU A 197 0.60 10.99 -14.79
N SER A 198 0.20 12.14 -15.34
CA SER A 198 -1.17 12.67 -15.29
C SER A 198 -2.25 11.72 -15.86
N ILE A 199 -1.84 10.76 -16.70
CA ILE A 199 -2.66 9.64 -17.18
C ILE A 199 -3.23 8.83 -16.01
N LEU A 200 -2.42 8.55 -14.98
CA LEU A 200 -2.85 7.78 -13.80
C LEU A 200 -3.77 8.58 -12.88
N ASP A 201 -3.58 9.90 -12.81
CA ASP A 201 -4.47 10.81 -12.09
C ASP A 201 -5.85 10.85 -12.77
N THR A 202 -5.86 10.93 -14.10
CA THR A 202 -7.08 10.85 -14.92
C THR A 202 -7.79 9.51 -14.68
N ILE A 203 -7.08 8.38 -14.83
CA ILE A 203 -7.60 7.03 -14.58
C ILE A 203 -8.21 6.92 -13.18
N GLY A 204 -7.48 7.34 -12.15
CA GLY A 204 -7.94 7.28 -10.76
C GLY A 204 -9.18 8.09 -10.49
N SER A 205 -9.32 9.25 -11.15
CA SER A 205 -10.47 10.13 -10.97
C SER A 205 -11.77 9.49 -11.48
N TRP A 206 -11.81 9.09 -12.76
CA TRP A 206 -13.05 8.56 -13.35
C TRP A 206 -13.37 7.14 -12.89
N SER A 207 -12.36 6.26 -12.72
CA SER A 207 -12.60 4.90 -12.20
C SER A 207 -13.08 4.94 -10.76
N GLY A 208 -12.47 5.78 -9.91
CA GLY A 208 -12.90 6.00 -8.54
C GLY A 208 -14.31 6.60 -8.44
N TRP A 209 -14.68 7.51 -9.34
CA TRP A 209 -16.04 8.04 -9.42
C TRP A 209 -17.07 6.96 -9.79
N LEU A 210 -16.81 6.18 -10.85
CA LEU A 210 -17.71 5.09 -11.27
C LEU A 210 -17.91 4.05 -10.17
N LEU A 211 -16.84 3.66 -9.48
CA LEU A 211 -16.92 2.72 -8.36
C LEU A 211 -17.77 3.28 -7.20
N LYS A 212 -17.66 4.58 -6.90
CA LYS A 212 -18.51 5.24 -5.90
C LYS A 212 -19.98 5.24 -6.31
N GLU A 213 -20.29 5.46 -7.58
CA GLU A 213 -21.66 5.37 -8.10
C GLU A 213 -22.21 3.94 -8.04
N GLN A 214 -21.39 2.93 -8.34
CA GLN A 214 -21.77 1.51 -8.19
C GLN A 214 -22.07 1.12 -6.74
N LEU A 215 -21.34 1.69 -5.77
CA LEU A 215 -21.65 1.51 -4.34
C LEU A 215 -22.96 2.18 -3.94
N ARG A 216 -23.19 3.43 -4.37
CA ARG A 216 -24.39 4.22 -4.04
C ARG A 216 -25.68 3.66 -4.64
N SER A 217 -25.61 3.14 -5.87
CA SER A 217 -26.76 2.54 -6.58
C SER A 217 -27.19 1.18 -6.00
N GLY A 218 -26.40 0.61 -5.07
CA GLY A 218 -26.66 -0.71 -4.50
C GLY A 218 -26.30 -1.87 -5.43
N ALA A 219 -25.78 -1.59 -6.64
CA ALA A 219 -25.43 -2.60 -7.65
C ALA A 219 -24.46 -3.66 -7.13
N LEU A 220 -23.61 -3.29 -6.16
CA LEU A 220 -22.58 -4.16 -5.59
C LEU A 220 -22.99 -4.87 -4.30
N GLN A 221 -24.12 -4.54 -3.64
CA GLN A 221 -24.42 -5.03 -2.28
C GLN A 221 -24.50 -6.55 -2.14
N SER A 222 -24.82 -7.27 -3.22
CA SER A 222 -24.87 -8.73 -3.29
C SER A 222 -23.60 -9.36 -3.88
N THR A 223 -22.62 -8.56 -4.28
CA THR A 223 -21.39 -9.02 -4.93
C THR A 223 -20.28 -9.27 -3.89
N PRO A 224 -19.45 -10.31 -4.08
CA PRO A 224 -18.27 -10.53 -3.25
C PRO A 224 -17.24 -9.38 -3.31
N LEU A 225 -17.31 -8.55 -4.37
CA LEU A 225 -16.40 -7.42 -4.61
C LEU A 225 -16.75 -6.18 -3.79
N PHE A 226 -17.95 -6.09 -3.21
CA PHE A 226 -18.42 -4.90 -2.48
C PHE A 226 -17.38 -4.36 -1.49
N ARG A 227 -16.92 -5.25 -0.59
CA ARG A 227 -15.96 -4.87 0.46
C ARG A 227 -14.60 -4.48 -0.12
N GLU A 228 -14.20 -5.09 -1.23
CA GLU A 228 -12.93 -4.82 -1.89
C GLU A 228 -12.95 -3.44 -2.56
N VAL A 229 -14.05 -3.11 -3.24
CA VAL A 229 -14.26 -1.79 -3.83
C VAL A 229 -14.33 -0.71 -2.76
N GLU A 230 -15.11 -0.93 -1.70
CA GLU A 230 -15.19 -0.02 -0.55
C GLU A 230 -13.79 0.24 0.01
N HIS A 231 -13.05 -0.82 0.32
CA HIS A 231 -11.71 -0.71 0.86
C HIS A 231 -10.71 0.00 -0.07
N ALA A 232 -10.70 -0.29 -1.37
CA ALA A 232 -9.76 0.33 -2.31
C ALA A 232 -10.05 1.82 -2.58
N LEU A 233 -11.31 2.24 -2.48
CA LEU A 233 -11.70 3.66 -2.56
C LEU A 233 -11.33 4.43 -1.29
N GLU A 234 -11.46 3.77 -0.15
CA GLU A 234 -11.25 4.34 1.17
C GLU A 234 -9.78 4.39 1.58
N CYS A 235 -9.05 3.32 1.27
CA CYS A 235 -7.68 3.08 1.70
C CYS A 235 -6.84 2.71 0.47
N PRO A 236 -6.23 3.69 -0.21
CA PRO A 236 -5.15 3.39 -1.15
C PRO A 236 -4.09 2.50 -0.48
N PHE A 237 -3.39 1.66 -1.24
CA PHE A 237 -2.46 0.66 -0.67
C PHE A 237 -1.34 1.24 0.21
N TYR A 238 -1.09 2.55 0.12
CA TYR A 238 -0.12 3.28 0.92
C TYR A 238 -0.68 3.90 2.21
N THR A 239 -1.98 3.75 2.52
CA THR A 239 -2.61 4.32 3.73
C THR A 239 -2.99 3.27 4.78
N THR A 240 -2.56 2.02 4.58
CA THR A 240 -2.85 0.87 5.43
C THR A 240 -1.58 0.03 5.61
N LEU A 241 -1.52 -0.78 6.66
CA LEU A 241 -0.38 -1.64 6.95
C LEU A 241 -0.61 -3.02 6.33
N ASP A 242 0.45 -3.62 5.78
CA ASP A 242 0.36 -4.88 5.03
C ASP A 242 -0.33 -5.99 5.85
N ARG A 243 0.00 -6.10 7.14
CA ARG A 243 -0.58 -7.16 7.98
C ARG A 243 -2.08 -6.99 8.24
N LEU A 244 -2.59 -5.76 8.23
CA LEU A 244 -4.04 -5.50 8.33
C LEU A 244 -4.76 -5.92 7.05
N ASP A 245 -4.17 -5.62 5.89
CA ASP A 245 -4.71 -6.04 4.60
C ASP A 245 -4.66 -7.57 4.46
N HIS A 246 -3.56 -8.20 4.86
CA HIS A 246 -3.44 -9.67 4.90
C HIS A 246 -4.55 -10.30 5.73
N ARG A 247 -4.76 -9.81 6.96
CA ARG A 247 -5.86 -10.27 7.83
C ARG A 247 -7.20 -10.14 7.12
N ARG A 248 -7.51 -8.94 6.62
CA ARG A 248 -8.77 -8.65 5.92
C ARG A 248 -8.97 -9.60 4.74
N ASN A 249 -7.93 -9.85 3.95
CA ASN A 249 -8.00 -10.71 2.78
C ASN A 249 -8.20 -12.18 3.17
N ILE A 250 -7.48 -12.67 4.19
CA ILE A 250 -7.64 -14.03 4.73
C ILE A 250 -9.08 -14.24 5.25
N GLU A 251 -9.61 -13.33 6.05
CA GLU A 251 -10.96 -13.44 6.64
C GLU A 251 -12.08 -13.35 5.59
N ASN A 252 -11.83 -12.69 4.46
CA ASN A 252 -12.78 -12.53 3.37
C ASN A 252 -12.52 -13.49 2.18
N PHE A 253 -11.53 -14.37 2.27
CA PHE A 253 -11.13 -15.26 1.19
C PHE A 253 -12.20 -16.33 0.93
N ASP A 254 -12.72 -16.39 -0.31
CA ASP A 254 -13.70 -17.41 -0.71
C ASP A 254 -13.01 -18.69 -1.22
N ALA A 255 -12.66 -19.57 -0.28
CA ALA A 255 -12.08 -20.87 -0.58
C ALA A 255 -13.05 -21.84 -1.30
N THR A 256 -14.35 -21.53 -1.34
CA THR A 256 -15.38 -22.29 -2.07
C THR A 256 -15.49 -21.91 -3.55
N GLY A 257 -14.68 -20.96 -4.03
CA GLY A 257 -14.51 -20.67 -5.46
C GLY A 257 -15.66 -19.90 -6.11
N HIS A 258 -16.65 -19.41 -5.35
CA HIS A 258 -17.74 -18.62 -5.93
C HIS A 258 -17.25 -17.25 -6.44
N GLN A 259 -16.12 -16.75 -5.93
CA GLN A 259 -15.39 -15.57 -6.41
C GLN A 259 -14.66 -15.77 -7.75
N MET A 260 -14.29 -17.00 -8.15
CA MET A 260 -13.54 -17.28 -9.39
C MET A 260 -14.35 -18.01 -10.47
N LEU A 261 -15.69 -18.07 -10.38
CA LEU A 261 -16.49 -18.86 -11.32
C LEU A 261 -17.23 -18.02 -12.36
N LYS A 262 -16.52 -17.82 -13.48
CA LYS A 262 -17.10 -18.11 -14.81
C LYS A 262 -16.11 -18.80 -15.76
N THR A 263 -15.07 -19.47 -15.24
CA THR A 263 -14.31 -20.46 -16.02
C THR A 263 -14.13 -21.74 -15.21
N SER A 264 -14.71 -22.81 -15.72
CA SER A 264 -14.89 -24.11 -15.08
C SER A 264 -13.62 -24.99 -15.03
N TYR A 265 -12.44 -24.43 -14.75
CA TYR A 265 -11.18 -25.20 -14.74
C TYR A 265 -10.11 -24.73 -13.75
N LEU A 266 -10.45 -24.13 -12.60
CA LEU A 266 -9.56 -24.16 -11.44
C LEU A 266 -10.07 -25.19 -10.43
N SER A 267 -9.23 -26.19 -10.16
CA SER A 267 -9.44 -27.17 -9.09
C SER A 267 -9.62 -26.43 -7.76
N CYS A 268 -10.77 -26.64 -7.12
CA CYS A 268 -11.11 -26.12 -5.79
C CYS A 268 -10.13 -26.54 -4.68
N TYR A 269 -9.19 -27.43 -4.96
CA TYR A 269 -8.19 -27.91 -4.00
C TYR A 269 -7.11 -26.84 -3.71
N ASN A 270 -6.62 -26.10 -4.73
CA ASN A 270 -5.52 -25.14 -4.54
C ASN A 270 -5.89 -23.91 -3.67
N ASN A 271 -7.16 -23.47 -3.70
CA ASN A 271 -7.59 -22.28 -2.94
C ASN A 271 -7.67 -22.56 -1.43
N ASN A 272 -7.99 -23.80 -1.03
CA ASN A 272 -8.02 -24.17 0.39
C ASN A 272 -6.60 -24.24 0.96
N ASP A 273 -5.63 -24.72 0.20
CA ASP A 273 -4.23 -24.78 0.63
C ASP A 273 -3.61 -23.39 0.79
N ILE A 274 -3.89 -22.46 -0.14
CA ILE A 274 -3.51 -21.05 -0.03
C ILE A 274 -4.09 -20.42 1.25
N LEU A 275 -5.38 -20.64 1.51
CA LEU A 275 -6.01 -20.13 2.73
C LEU A 275 -5.39 -20.76 3.98
N ALA A 276 -5.20 -22.08 4.00
CA ALA A 276 -4.60 -22.79 5.12
C ALA A 276 -3.19 -22.30 5.44
N LEU A 277 -2.37 -22.08 4.40
CA LEU A 277 -1.04 -21.52 4.54
C LEU A 277 -1.09 -20.09 5.08
N GLY A 278 -1.98 -19.24 4.53
CA GLY A 278 -2.17 -17.86 5.00
C GLY A 278 -2.61 -17.78 6.47
N VAL A 279 -3.56 -18.61 6.88
CA VAL A 279 -4.01 -18.70 8.28
C VAL A 279 -2.87 -19.15 9.19
N ARG A 280 -2.16 -20.22 8.82
CA ARG A 280 -1.04 -20.74 9.61
C ARG A 280 0.08 -19.72 9.76
N ASP A 281 0.43 -19.05 8.66
CA ASP A 281 1.44 -18.00 8.63
C ASP A 281 1.06 -16.83 9.55
N PHE A 282 -0.20 -16.37 9.44
CA PHE A 282 -0.72 -15.30 10.28
C PHE A 282 -0.68 -15.65 11.77
N SER A 283 -1.28 -16.79 12.13
CA SER A 283 -1.35 -17.23 13.52
C SER A 283 0.04 -17.50 14.12
N SER A 284 0.96 -18.06 13.35
CA SER A 284 2.33 -18.28 13.82
C SER A 284 3.04 -16.96 14.11
N SER A 285 2.88 -15.93 13.28
CA SER A 285 3.47 -14.61 13.55
C SER A 285 2.89 -13.95 14.79
N GLN A 286 1.59 -14.13 15.08
CA GLN A 286 0.96 -13.50 16.25
C GLN A 286 1.60 -13.95 17.57
N PHE A 287 1.97 -15.23 17.68
CA PHE A 287 2.66 -15.72 18.86
C PHE A 287 3.99 -15.00 19.07
N THR A 288 4.82 -14.93 18.02
CA THR A 288 6.06 -14.16 18.03
C THR A 288 5.80 -12.71 18.43
N TYR A 289 4.73 -12.11 17.92
CA TYR A 289 4.42 -10.72 18.19
C TYR A 289 4.10 -10.44 19.67
N GLN A 290 3.40 -11.35 20.31
CA GLN A 290 3.07 -11.22 21.73
C GLN A 290 4.31 -11.38 22.61
N GLU A 291 5.23 -12.30 22.28
CA GLU A 291 6.51 -12.44 23.00
C GLU A 291 7.38 -11.19 22.85
N GLU A 292 7.51 -10.68 21.62
CA GLU A 292 8.26 -9.46 21.34
C GLU A 292 7.70 -8.26 22.11
N LEU A 293 6.38 -8.08 22.11
CA LEU A 293 5.73 -6.99 22.83
C LEU A 293 5.95 -7.07 24.35
N ARG A 294 5.89 -8.28 24.94
CA ARG A 294 6.20 -8.48 26.37
C ARG A 294 7.66 -8.19 26.71
N HIS A 295 8.57 -8.57 25.81
CA HIS A 295 9.99 -8.25 25.97
C HIS A 295 10.23 -6.74 25.94
N ILE A 296 9.59 -6.01 25.02
CA ILE A 296 9.73 -4.56 24.94
C ILE A 296 9.07 -3.87 26.15
N ASP A 297 7.90 -4.34 26.60
CA ASP A 297 7.24 -3.83 27.82
C ASP A 297 8.12 -3.99 29.06
N SER A 298 8.84 -5.11 29.18
CA SER A 298 9.81 -5.34 30.26
C SER A 298 10.97 -4.36 30.18
N TRP A 299 11.53 -4.17 28.98
CA TRP A 299 12.60 -3.20 28.73
C TRP A 299 12.18 -1.76 29.08
N VAL A 300 10.94 -1.33 28.76
CA VAL A 300 10.44 0.02 29.14
C VAL A 300 10.53 0.24 30.65
N LYS A 301 10.16 -0.77 31.44
CA LYS A 301 10.19 -0.72 32.92
C LYS A 301 11.61 -0.78 33.47
N GLU A 302 12.45 -1.65 32.90
CA GLU A 302 13.86 -1.79 33.27
C GLU A 302 14.65 -0.51 33.00
N SER A 303 14.35 0.17 31.88
CA SER A 303 14.90 1.49 31.54
C SER A 303 14.21 2.65 32.27
N ARG A 304 13.23 2.38 33.15
CA ARG A 304 12.50 3.38 33.96
C ARG A 304 11.75 4.43 33.13
N LEU A 305 11.51 4.18 31.85
CA LEU A 305 10.84 5.13 30.95
C LEU A 305 9.37 5.33 31.32
N ASP A 306 8.76 4.36 31.99
CA ASP A 306 7.40 4.43 32.53
C ASP A 306 7.28 5.31 33.79
N GLN A 307 8.42 5.67 34.41
CA GLN A 307 8.47 6.52 35.60
C GLN A 307 8.52 8.02 35.25
N LEU A 308 8.78 8.36 33.99
CA LEU A 308 8.86 9.75 33.53
C LEU A 308 7.44 10.33 33.37
N PRO A 309 7.03 11.33 34.18
CA PRO A 309 5.65 11.82 34.21
C PRO A 309 5.23 12.57 32.94
N PHE A 310 6.19 13.07 32.17
CA PHE A 310 5.96 13.77 30.91
C PHE A 310 5.85 12.82 29.71
N ALA A 311 6.33 11.58 29.81
CA ALA A 311 6.51 10.70 28.67
C ALA A 311 5.21 9.96 28.30
N ARG A 312 4.74 10.16 27.06
CA ARG A 312 3.61 9.44 26.50
C ARG A 312 4.02 8.00 26.15
N GLN A 313 3.23 7.04 26.63
CA GLN A 313 3.43 5.63 26.31
C GLN A 313 2.81 5.29 24.95
N LYS A 314 3.64 5.07 23.93
CA LYS A 314 3.25 4.75 22.54
C LYS A 314 3.74 3.38 22.05
N LEU A 315 4.16 2.52 22.97
CA LEU A 315 4.68 1.17 22.68
C LEU A 315 3.78 0.38 21.73
N ALA A 316 2.48 0.27 22.02
CA ALA A 316 1.55 -0.49 21.21
C ALA A 316 1.47 -0.01 19.75
N TYR A 317 1.58 1.30 19.51
CA TYR A 317 1.51 1.89 18.17
C TYR A 317 2.80 1.68 17.38
N PHE A 318 3.97 1.82 18.01
CA PHE A 318 5.23 1.53 17.34
C PHE A 318 5.43 0.03 17.11
N TYR A 319 4.94 -0.79 18.03
CA TYR A 319 4.96 -2.23 17.80
C TYR A 319 4.00 -2.64 16.68
N LEU A 320 2.80 -2.05 16.60
CA LEU A 320 1.91 -2.21 15.44
C LEU A 320 2.58 -1.76 14.14
N SER A 321 3.29 -0.63 14.13
CA SER A 321 3.96 -0.14 12.92
C SER A 321 5.08 -1.09 12.45
N ALA A 322 5.84 -1.66 13.39
CA ALA A 322 6.86 -2.68 13.11
C ALA A 322 6.23 -3.99 12.61
N ALA A 323 5.30 -4.59 13.37
CA ALA A 323 4.66 -5.87 13.03
C ALA A 323 3.76 -5.78 11.79
N GLY A 324 3.19 -4.60 11.54
CA GLY A 324 2.34 -4.31 10.39
C GLY A 324 3.11 -4.22 9.06
N THR A 325 4.42 -3.95 9.10
CA THR A 325 5.25 -3.69 7.91
C THR A 325 6.44 -4.66 7.75
N ILE A 326 7.01 -5.16 8.84
CA ILE A 326 8.13 -6.11 8.88
C ILE A 326 7.62 -7.45 9.44
N PHE A 327 6.61 -8.03 8.78
CA PHE A 327 5.86 -9.19 9.29
C PHE A 327 6.54 -10.56 9.10
N THR A 328 7.76 -10.57 8.53
CA THR A 328 8.51 -11.81 8.26
C THR A 328 9.14 -12.31 9.57
N PRO A 329 8.86 -13.55 10.04
CA PRO A 329 9.26 -14.01 11.37
C PRO A 329 10.74 -13.83 11.68
N GLU A 330 11.60 -14.04 10.69
CA GLU A 330 13.07 -13.98 10.76
C GLU A 330 13.61 -12.58 11.10
N LEU A 331 12.79 -11.52 10.94
CA LEU A 331 13.18 -10.13 11.18
C LEU A 331 12.76 -9.61 12.56
N SER A 332 12.83 -10.48 13.57
CA SER A 332 12.45 -10.16 14.96
C SER A 332 13.27 -9.02 15.55
N ASP A 333 14.60 -9.08 15.42
CA ASP A 333 15.48 -8.00 15.92
C ASP A 333 15.14 -6.65 15.28
N ALA A 334 14.84 -6.63 13.96
CA ALA A 334 14.44 -5.41 13.27
C ALA A 334 13.13 -4.83 13.84
N ARG A 335 12.14 -5.67 14.15
CA ARG A 335 10.88 -5.22 14.76
C ARG A 335 11.06 -4.70 16.18
N ILE A 336 11.82 -5.42 17.01
CA ILE A 336 12.10 -5.02 18.40
C ILE A 336 12.82 -3.68 18.41
N LEU A 337 13.88 -3.53 17.60
CA LEU A 337 14.62 -2.28 17.44
C LEU A 337 13.69 -1.14 17.03
N TRP A 338 12.91 -1.35 15.96
CA TRP A 338 12.01 -0.34 15.42
C TRP A 338 11.04 0.16 16.49
N ALA A 339 10.47 -0.76 17.27
CA ALA A 339 9.55 -0.42 18.35
C ALA A 339 10.24 0.29 19.53
N LYS A 340 11.40 -0.21 19.98
CA LYS A 340 12.19 0.41 21.05
C LYS A 340 12.59 1.84 20.69
N ASN A 341 13.17 2.05 19.51
CA ASN A 341 13.58 3.38 19.06
C ASN A 341 12.38 4.31 18.89
N GLY A 342 11.23 3.81 18.42
CA GLY A 342 10.01 4.63 18.37
C GLY A 342 9.52 5.10 19.74
N VAL A 343 9.61 4.24 20.77
CA VAL A 343 9.34 4.63 22.16
C VAL A 343 10.35 5.68 22.62
N LEU A 344 11.66 5.44 22.42
CA LEU A 344 12.70 6.40 22.82
C LEU A 344 12.52 7.76 22.16
N THR A 345 12.27 7.81 20.84
CA THR A 345 12.08 9.07 20.13
C THR A 345 10.87 9.85 20.63
N THR A 346 9.82 9.15 21.09
CA THR A 346 8.65 9.81 21.69
C THR A 346 8.95 10.36 23.07
N VAL A 347 9.70 9.61 23.89
CA VAL A 347 10.14 10.09 25.21
C VAL A 347 11.03 11.33 25.06
N VAL A 348 11.94 11.31 24.08
CA VAL A 348 12.82 12.44 23.78
C VAL A 348 12.02 13.63 23.24
N ASP A 349 11.08 13.41 22.31
CA ASP A 349 10.14 14.46 21.84
C ASP A 349 9.42 15.13 23.02
N ASP A 350 8.83 14.35 23.92
CA ASP A 350 8.15 14.87 25.12
C ASP A 350 9.09 15.59 26.08
N PHE A 351 10.34 15.13 26.20
CA PHE A 351 11.35 15.78 27.02
C PHE A 351 11.73 17.15 26.46
N PHE A 352 11.96 17.26 25.15
CA PHE A 352 12.27 18.53 24.49
C PHE A 352 11.07 19.47 24.42
N ASP A 353 9.85 18.96 24.32
CA ASP A 353 8.66 19.78 24.14
C ASP A 353 8.04 20.28 25.44
N VAL A 354 8.08 19.48 26.50
CA VAL A 354 7.33 19.73 27.74
C VAL A 354 8.16 19.44 29.00
N GLY A 355 8.92 18.34 29.01
CA GLY A 355 9.47 17.77 30.23
C GLY A 355 10.74 18.41 30.76
N GLY A 356 11.65 18.85 29.89
CA GLY A 356 13.00 19.27 30.23
C GLY A 356 13.21 20.78 30.27
N SER A 357 14.07 21.24 31.17
CA SER A 357 14.62 22.61 31.14
C SER A 357 15.73 22.75 30.10
N THR A 358 16.05 23.98 29.68
CA THR A 358 17.15 24.21 28.72
C THR A 358 18.46 23.57 29.18
N GLU A 359 18.78 23.66 30.47
CA GLU A 359 20.00 23.05 31.04
C GLU A 359 19.97 21.52 31.00
N GLU A 360 18.80 20.90 31.23
CA GLU A 360 18.63 19.45 31.08
C GLU A 360 18.84 19.00 29.62
N LEU A 361 18.30 19.76 28.67
CA LEU A 361 18.43 19.46 27.24
C LEU A 361 19.87 19.63 26.75
N GLU A 362 20.55 20.71 27.14
CA GLU A 362 21.97 20.95 26.84
C GLU A 362 22.86 19.85 27.45
N ASN A 363 22.57 19.40 28.67
CA ASN A 363 23.28 18.30 29.32
C ASN A 363 23.09 16.98 28.56
N LEU A 364 21.86 16.66 28.14
CA LEU A 364 21.57 15.48 27.34
C LEU A 364 22.32 15.49 25.99
N VAL A 365 22.32 16.62 25.28
CA VAL A 365 23.08 16.78 24.02
C VAL A 365 24.57 16.55 24.26
N THR A 366 25.13 17.19 25.30
CA THR A 366 26.56 17.06 25.65
C THR A 366 26.94 15.62 25.97
N LEU A 367 26.10 14.89 26.70
CA LEU A 367 26.31 13.48 27.02
C LEU A 367 26.38 12.60 25.75
N VAL A 368 25.51 12.87 24.76
CA VAL A 368 25.53 12.15 23.48
C VAL A 368 26.73 12.56 22.60
N GLU A 369 27.10 13.84 22.59
CA GLU A 369 28.31 14.33 21.91
C GLU A 369 29.59 13.69 22.46
N MET A 370 29.65 13.50 23.78
CA MET A 370 30.77 12.88 24.48
C MET A 370 30.55 11.38 24.72
N TRP A 371 29.92 10.66 23.78
CA TRP A 371 29.49 9.26 23.94
C TRP A 371 30.50 8.34 24.65
N ASP A 372 31.74 8.30 24.18
CA ASP A 372 32.81 7.43 24.72
C ASP A 372 33.37 7.94 26.06
N GLU A 373 33.17 9.22 26.36
CA GLU A 373 33.69 9.90 27.54
C GLU A 373 32.58 10.43 28.47
N HIS A 374 31.34 9.94 28.31
CA HIS A 374 30.16 10.49 29.00
C HIS A 374 30.28 10.41 30.53
N HIS A 375 31.05 9.44 31.05
CA HIS A 375 31.38 9.28 32.47
C HIS A 375 32.11 10.50 33.08
N LYS A 376 32.64 11.41 32.26
CA LYS A 376 33.26 12.68 32.70
C LYS A 376 32.23 13.79 32.91
N ILE A 377 30.98 13.57 32.50
CA ILE A 377 29.88 14.53 32.56
C ILE A 377 28.89 14.05 33.62
N GLU A 378 28.54 14.91 34.56
CA GLU A 378 27.50 14.61 35.54
C GLU A 378 26.11 14.76 34.91
N PHE A 379 25.19 13.89 35.30
CA PHE A 379 23.78 14.05 34.95
C PHE A 379 23.19 15.26 35.67
N TYR A 380 22.57 16.17 34.93
CA TYR A 380 21.94 17.35 35.50
C TYR A 380 20.73 16.99 36.38
N SER A 381 20.00 15.94 36.01
CA SER A 381 18.85 15.43 36.77
C SER A 381 18.67 13.93 36.57
N GLU A 382 17.83 13.33 37.42
CA GLU A 382 17.39 11.94 37.27
C GLU A 382 16.64 11.70 35.95
N HIS A 383 15.92 12.70 35.42
CA HIS A 383 15.28 12.59 34.12
C HIS A 383 16.32 12.44 32.99
N VAL A 384 17.38 13.27 33.01
CA VAL A 384 18.47 13.17 32.04
C VAL A 384 19.20 11.84 32.16
N GLU A 385 19.47 11.38 33.38
CA GLU A 385 20.06 10.06 33.64
C GLU A 385 19.23 8.94 33.00
N ILE A 386 17.90 8.92 33.23
CA ILE A 386 17.00 7.91 32.68
C ILE A 386 17.00 7.94 31.14
N VAL A 387 16.79 9.12 30.54
CA VAL A 387 16.70 9.26 29.08
C VAL A 387 18.03 8.93 28.41
N PHE A 388 19.14 9.48 28.89
CA PHE A 388 20.47 9.20 28.35
C PHE A 388 20.82 7.71 28.50
N SER A 389 20.60 7.12 29.68
CA SER A 389 20.94 5.70 29.92
C SER A 389 20.14 4.79 29.00
N ALA A 390 18.86 5.10 28.76
CA ALA A 390 18.02 4.32 27.85
C ALA A 390 18.50 4.42 26.39
N ILE A 391 18.90 5.61 25.93
CA ILE A 391 19.51 5.81 24.60
C ILE A 391 20.85 5.09 24.53
N TYR A 392 21.72 5.28 25.52
CA TYR A 392 23.08 4.72 25.58
C TYR A 392 23.07 3.20 25.53
N THR A 393 22.33 2.56 26.43
CA THR A 393 22.24 1.10 26.48
C THR A 393 21.63 0.54 25.19
N SER A 394 20.53 1.11 24.72
CA SER A 394 19.87 0.64 23.50
C SER A 394 20.76 0.79 22.27
N VAL A 395 21.40 1.95 22.07
CA VAL A 395 22.27 2.20 20.90
C VAL A 395 23.49 1.28 20.90
N ASN A 396 24.12 1.04 22.05
CA ASN A 396 25.27 0.14 22.12
C ASN A 396 24.85 -1.33 21.89
N GLU A 397 23.75 -1.79 22.51
CA GLU A 397 23.20 -3.14 22.24
C GLU A 397 22.87 -3.35 20.76
N LEU A 398 22.22 -2.35 20.14
CA LEU A 398 21.89 -2.37 18.72
C LEU A 398 23.14 -2.29 17.85
N GLY A 399 24.11 -1.48 18.24
CA GLY A 399 25.41 -1.32 17.59
C GLY A 399 26.17 -2.64 17.54
N GLU A 400 26.26 -3.37 18.65
CA GLU A 400 26.89 -4.68 18.71
C GLU A 400 26.20 -5.69 17.77
N LYS A 401 24.88 -5.82 17.85
CA LYS A 401 24.11 -6.74 16.99
C LYS A 401 24.25 -6.39 15.51
N ALA A 402 24.05 -5.12 15.17
CA ALA A 402 24.14 -4.64 13.79
C ALA A 402 25.56 -4.82 13.25
N SER A 403 26.59 -4.57 14.07
CA SER A 403 27.98 -4.71 13.65
C SER A 403 28.34 -6.15 13.30
N LEU A 404 27.83 -7.11 14.08
CA LEU A 404 27.94 -8.54 13.76
C LEU A 404 27.22 -8.88 12.45
N LEU A 405 26.01 -8.37 12.24
CA LEU A 405 25.26 -8.60 11.00
C LEU A 405 25.86 -7.92 9.77
N GLN A 406 26.69 -6.89 9.96
CA GLN A 406 27.27 -6.08 8.88
C GLN A 406 28.76 -6.34 8.65
N ASP A 407 29.41 -7.16 9.49
CA ASP A 407 30.86 -7.41 9.49
C ASP A 407 31.70 -6.12 9.58
N ARG A 408 31.17 -5.09 10.24
CA ARG A 408 31.85 -3.81 10.48
C ARG A 408 31.21 -3.11 11.66
N ASP A 409 31.98 -2.29 12.38
CA ASP A 409 31.38 -1.42 13.39
C ASP A 409 30.46 -0.38 12.72
N VAL A 410 29.22 -0.31 13.21
CA VAL A 410 28.21 0.69 12.81
C VAL A 410 27.75 1.57 13.96
N THR A 411 28.25 1.32 15.18
CA THR A 411 27.77 1.98 16.42
C THR A 411 27.91 3.49 16.33
N LYS A 412 29.04 3.97 15.82
CA LYS A 412 29.28 5.41 15.63
C LYS A 412 28.21 6.08 14.78
N HIS A 413 27.78 5.45 13.69
CA HIS A 413 26.73 6.00 12.84
C HIS A 413 25.37 6.03 13.57
N LEU A 414 25.08 5.03 14.42
CA LEU A 414 23.87 5.06 15.26
C LEU A 414 23.88 6.22 16.25
N VAL A 415 25.05 6.52 16.85
CA VAL A 415 25.23 7.67 17.73
C VAL A 415 25.07 8.99 16.97
N GLU A 416 25.66 9.10 15.77
CA GLU A 416 25.53 10.27 14.90
C GLU A 416 24.06 10.56 14.54
N ILE A 417 23.25 9.53 14.25
CA ILE A 417 21.80 9.67 13.99
C ILE A 417 21.06 10.29 15.18
N TRP A 418 21.35 9.85 16.41
CA TRP A 418 20.75 10.42 17.62
C TRP A 418 21.22 11.85 17.86
N LEU A 419 22.51 12.10 17.65
CA LEU A 419 23.08 13.43 17.84
C LEU A 419 22.48 14.46 16.88
N ASP A 420 22.30 14.09 15.61
CA ASP A 420 21.67 14.96 14.60
C ASP A 420 20.23 15.31 14.99
N LEU A 421 19.46 14.32 15.49
CA LEU A 421 18.10 14.55 16.00
C LEU A 421 18.11 15.57 17.15
N LEU A 422 18.95 15.34 18.17
CA LEU A 422 18.99 16.17 19.37
C LEU A 422 19.43 17.61 19.06
N ARG A 423 20.41 17.79 18.16
CA ARG A 423 20.83 19.11 17.69
C ARG A 423 19.71 19.84 16.95
N SER A 424 19.00 19.15 16.06
CA SER A 424 17.84 19.74 15.38
C SER A 424 16.69 20.07 16.33
N MET A 425 16.47 19.28 17.39
CA MET A 425 15.50 19.61 18.42
C MET A 425 15.92 20.83 19.25
N MET A 426 17.22 21.01 19.53
CA MET A 426 17.74 22.24 20.13
C MET A 426 17.47 23.47 19.26
N THR A 427 17.57 23.35 17.93
CA THR A 427 17.16 24.45 17.03
C THR A 427 15.69 24.84 17.21
N GLU A 428 14.78 23.89 17.45
CA GLU A 428 13.37 24.22 17.74
C GLU A 428 13.19 24.83 19.14
N VAL A 429 14.01 24.44 20.12
CA VAL A 429 14.07 25.11 21.43
C VAL A 429 14.51 26.56 21.28
N GLU A 430 15.55 26.83 20.48
CA GLU A 430 16.02 28.19 20.17
C GLU A 430 14.95 29.02 19.46
N TRP A 431 14.24 28.45 18.48
CA TRP A 431 13.13 29.13 17.82
C TRP A 431 12.01 29.51 18.79
N ARG A 432 11.61 28.57 19.66
CA ARG A 432 10.58 28.81 20.67
C ARG A 432 10.99 29.88 21.68
N THR A 433 12.20 29.79 22.22
CA THR A 433 12.70 30.73 23.24
C THR A 433 12.94 32.14 22.70
N SER A 434 13.41 32.27 21.45
CA SER A 434 13.60 33.56 20.78
C SER A 434 12.33 34.12 20.11
N SER A 435 11.22 33.35 20.12
CA SER A 435 10.00 33.66 19.35
C SER A 435 10.28 33.87 17.86
N TYR A 436 11.29 33.19 17.33
CA TYR A 436 11.64 33.24 15.92
C TYR A 436 10.67 32.38 15.10
N VAL A 437 10.16 32.93 14.01
CA VAL A 437 9.31 32.22 13.05
C VAL A 437 10.16 31.88 11.82
N PRO A 438 10.51 30.62 11.60
CA PRO A 438 11.32 30.22 10.45
C PRO A 438 10.57 30.40 9.13
N THR A 439 11.32 30.46 8.03
CA THR A 439 10.74 30.29 6.70
C THR A 439 10.25 28.84 6.50
N ALA A 440 9.36 28.61 5.53
CA ALA A 440 8.88 27.27 5.19
C ALA A 440 10.04 26.30 4.84
N GLU A 441 11.09 26.78 4.16
CA GLU A 441 12.24 25.97 3.79
C GLU A 441 13.13 25.63 5.00
N GLU A 442 13.43 26.61 5.86
CA GLU A 442 14.16 26.40 7.11
C GLU A 442 13.41 25.43 8.03
N TYR A 443 12.10 25.64 8.18
CA TYR A 443 11.24 24.77 8.98
C TYR A 443 11.27 23.33 8.45
N ILE A 444 10.97 23.09 7.17
CA ILE A 444 10.90 21.71 6.65
C ILE A 444 12.25 21.00 6.71
N THR A 445 13.34 21.72 6.49
CA THR A 445 14.70 21.16 6.58
C THR A 445 14.97 20.62 7.99
N ASN A 446 14.65 21.40 9.03
CA ASN A 446 14.83 20.96 10.42
C ASN A 446 13.75 19.96 10.85
N ALA A 447 12.49 20.22 10.50
CA ALA A 447 11.33 19.44 10.91
C ALA A 447 11.32 18.03 10.32
N ALA A 448 12.02 17.81 9.19
CA ALA A 448 12.30 16.48 8.66
C ALA A 448 13.23 15.66 9.58
N LEU A 449 14.13 16.29 10.32
CA LEU A 449 14.95 15.59 11.32
C LEU A 449 14.17 15.42 12.63
N THR A 450 13.54 16.48 13.14
CA THR A 450 12.81 16.45 14.42
C THR A 450 11.52 15.62 14.39
N PHE A 451 11.03 15.20 13.21
CA PHE A 451 9.99 14.16 13.12
C PHE A 451 10.47 12.79 13.61
N ALA A 452 11.77 12.67 13.90
CA ALA A 452 12.38 11.58 14.65
C ALA A 452 12.26 10.18 14.00
N LEU A 453 12.07 10.12 12.68
CA LEU A 453 12.10 8.84 11.96
C LEU A 453 13.52 8.29 11.76
N GLY A 454 14.55 9.13 11.91
CA GLY A 454 15.97 8.77 11.72
C GLY A 454 16.38 7.61 12.63
N PRO A 455 16.29 7.75 13.96
CA PRO A 455 16.62 6.67 14.89
C PRO A 455 15.79 5.40 14.73
N ILE A 456 14.64 5.45 14.06
CA ILE A 456 13.77 4.28 13.84
C ILE A 456 14.18 3.53 12.58
N VAL A 457 14.21 4.22 11.45
CA VAL A 457 14.33 3.60 10.12
C VAL A 457 15.77 3.29 9.77
N LEU A 458 16.69 4.23 10.03
CA LEU A 458 18.08 4.12 9.57
C LEU A 458 18.82 2.95 10.25
N PRO A 459 18.69 2.72 11.57
CA PRO A 459 19.31 1.55 12.19
C PRO A 459 18.69 0.23 11.71
N ALA A 460 17.38 0.21 11.41
CA ALA A 460 16.69 -0.99 10.93
C ALA A 460 17.22 -1.48 9.57
N LEU A 461 17.84 -0.61 8.76
CA LEU A 461 18.46 -0.99 7.48
C LEU A 461 19.56 -2.05 7.67
N TYR A 462 20.24 -2.06 8.82
CA TYR A 462 21.30 -3.03 9.11
C TYR A 462 20.80 -4.44 9.41
N PHE A 463 19.48 -4.62 9.60
CA PHE A 463 18.88 -5.88 10.03
C PHE A 463 18.08 -6.60 8.94
N VAL A 464 17.94 -6.03 7.74
CA VAL A 464 17.05 -6.56 6.68
C VAL A 464 17.76 -7.41 5.62
N GLY A 465 19.01 -7.82 5.87
CA GLY A 465 19.72 -8.82 5.09
C GLY A 465 20.94 -8.29 4.31
N PRO A 466 20.79 -7.31 3.39
CA PRO A 466 21.92 -6.77 2.65
C PRO A 466 22.99 -6.14 3.55
N LYS A 467 24.26 -6.29 3.15
CA LYS A 467 25.36 -5.55 3.73
C LYS A 467 25.33 -4.09 3.24
N ILE A 468 25.48 -3.14 4.15
CA ILE A 468 25.46 -1.70 3.89
C ILE A 468 26.85 -1.13 4.20
N PRO A 469 27.73 -1.01 3.19
CA PRO A 469 29.03 -0.38 3.39
C PRO A 469 28.89 1.11 3.68
N GLU A 470 29.93 1.69 4.25
CA GLU A 470 29.99 3.12 4.59
C GLU A 470 29.70 4.04 3.40
N SER A 471 30.08 3.62 2.19
CA SER A 471 29.81 4.38 0.96
C SER A 471 28.32 4.51 0.66
N VAL A 472 27.49 3.54 1.05
CA VAL A 472 26.03 3.59 0.86
C VAL A 472 25.38 4.57 1.83
N VAL A 473 25.85 4.61 3.10
CA VAL A 473 25.37 5.57 4.10
C VAL A 473 25.67 7.01 3.68
N LYS A 474 26.81 7.22 3.00
CA LYS A 474 27.23 8.54 2.49
C LYS A 474 26.69 8.86 1.10
N ASP A 475 25.97 7.94 0.47
CA ASP A 475 25.45 8.14 -0.87
C ASP A 475 24.28 9.15 -0.87
N PRO A 476 24.19 10.07 -1.85
CA PRO A 476 23.08 10.99 -1.96
C PRO A 476 21.70 10.30 -1.99
N GLU A 477 21.59 9.09 -2.54
CA GLU A 477 20.33 8.34 -2.57
C GLU A 477 19.82 8.01 -1.17
N TYR A 478 20.72 7.66 -0.24
CA TYR A 478 20.37 7.34 1.15
C TYR A 478 19.73 8.55 1.83
N ASN A 479 20.35 9.72 1.69
CA ASN A 479 19.85 10.97 2.26
C ASN A 479 18.54 11.41 1.60
N GLU A 480 18.39 11.20 0.29
CA GLU A 480 17.18 11.56 -0.43
C GLU A 480 15.99 10.66 -0.05
N LEU A 481 16.20 9.36 0.10
CA LEU A 481 15.17 8.44 0.61
C LEU A 481 14.69 8.85 2.00
N PHE A 482 15.62 9.19 2.90
CA PHE A 482 15.31 9.69 4.23
C PHE A 482 14.54 11.01 4.18
N ARG A 483 15.03 11.98 3.40
CA ARG A 483 14.42 13.30 3.25
C ARG A 483 12.99 13.21 2.74
N LEU A 484 12.74 12.44 1.68
CA LEU A 484 11.41 12.26 1.08
C LEU A 484 10.43 11.60 2.06
N MET A 485 10.85 10.50 2.71
CA MET A 485 10.04 9.81 3.72
C MET A 485 9.69 10.74 4.89
N SER A 486 10.69 11.44 5.44
CA SER A 486 10.49 12.26 6.63
C SER A 486 9.72 13.53 6.35
N THR A 487 9.97 14.20 5.21
CA THR A 487 9.18 15.35 4.76
C THR A 487 7.73 14.96 4.53
N CYS A 488 7.47 13.82 3.88
CA CYS A 488 6.12 13.31 3.70
C CYS A 488 5.41 13.10 5.05
N GLY A 489 6.09 12.43 5.99
CA GLY A 489 5.58 12.18 7.34
C GLY A 489 5.28 13.47 8.13
N ARG A 490 6.22 14.42 8.14
CA ARG A 490 6.08 15.71 8.80
C ARG A 490 4.91 16.52 8.24
N LEU A 491 4.80 16.63 6.92
CA LEU A 491 3.70 17.36 6.29
C LEU A 491 2.33 16.73 6.57
N LEU A 492 2.25 15.39 6.57
CA LEU A 492 1.04 14.67 6.96
C LEU A 492 0.65 14.94 8.42
N ASN A 493 1.63 14.95 9.32
CA ASN A 493 1.46 15.28 10.73
C ASN A 493 0.91 16.70 10.89
N ASP A 494 1.63 17.72 10.41
CA ASP A 494 1.29 19.14 10.56
C ASP A 494 -0.11 19.46 10.01
N ALA A 495 -0.51 18.81 8.92
CA ALA A 495 -1.85 18.96 8.33
C ALA A 495 -2.96 18.64 9.35
N GLN A 496 -2.75 17.62 10.18
CA GLN A 496 -3.73 17.14 11.15
C GLN A 496 -3.56 17.74 12.55
N THR A 497 -2.33 18.09 12.93
CA THR A 497 -2.01 18.52 14.29
C THR A 497 -2.08 20.03 14.51
N TYR A 498 -2.13 20.84 13.45
CA TYR A 498 -2.18 22.30 13.49
C TYR A 498 -3.10 22.87 14.57
N GLU A 499 -4.33 22.37 14.70
CA GLU A 499 -5.31 22.94 15.66
C GLU A 499 -4.91 22.75 17.12
N ARG A 500 -4.20 21.65 17.43
CA ARG A 500 -3.65 21.42 18.77
C ARG A 500 -2.41 22.29 18.97
N GLU A 501 -1.46 22.20 18.05
CA GLU A 501 -0.16 22.89 18.16
C GLU A 501 -0.32 24.41 18.20
N TYR A 502 -1.25 24.97 17.44
CA TYR A 502 -1.57 26.38 17.48
C TYR A 502 -2.05 26.83 18.87
N LYS A 503 -2.82 26.00 19.59
CA LYS A 503 -3.27 26.31 20.97
C LYS A 503 -2.12 26.21 21.98
N GLU A 504 -1.12 25.39 21.68
CA GLU A 504 0.11 25.24 22.46
C GLU A 504 1.14 26.33 22.13
N GLY A 505 0.85 27.21 21.16
CA GLY A 505 1.77 28.25 20.70
C GLY A 505 2.92 27.72 19.83
N LYS A 506 2.82 26.48 19.35
CA LYS A 506 3.81 25.87 18.46
C LYS A 506 3.59 26.29 17.01
N VAL A 507 4.69 26.49 16.30
CA VAL A 507 4.71 26.83 14.88
C VAL A 507 4.88 25.55 14.07
N ASN A 508 4.05 25.39 13.05
CA ASN A 508 4.15 24.31 12.06
C ASN A 508 3.95 24.84 10.64
N ILE A 509 4.12 24.00 9.60
CA ILE A 509 4.08 24.47 8.20
C ILE A 509 2.77 25.18 7.83
N VAL A 510 1.63 24.73 8.38
CA VAL A 510 0.31 25.34 8.11
C VAL A 510 0.29 26.76 8.66
N SER A 511 0.73 26.95 9.90
CA SER A 511 0.81 28.28 10.52
C SER A 511 1.80 29.20 9.81
N ILE A 512 2.95 28.67 9.34
CA ILE A 512 3.97 29.42 8.62
C ILE A 512 3.42 29.93 7.29
N LEU A 513 2.79 29.07 6.49
CA LEU A 513 2.22 29.47 5.20
C LEU A 513 1.15 30.56 5.35
N VAL A 514 0.30 30.44 6.36
CA VAL A 514 -0.74 31.44 6.66
C VAL A 514 -0.11 32.77 7.06
N HIS A 515 0.90 32.74 7.94
CA HIS A 515 1.62 33.94 8.38
C HIS A 515 2.36 34.62 7.20
N GLN A 516 3.09 33.84 6.40
CA GLN A 516 3.83 34.34 5.23
C GLN A 516 2.93 34.93 4.14
N SER A 517 1.69 34.42 4.03
CA SER A 517 0.71 34.94 3.07
C SER A 517 0.17 36.35 3.41
N GLY A 518 0.53 36.91 4.58
CA GLY A 518 0.00 38.19 5.05
C GLY A 518 -1.51 38.17 5.29
N GLY A 519 -2.08 37.01 5.60
CA GLY A 519 -3.51 36.81 5.83
C GLY A 519 -4.35 36.57 4.56
N SER A 520 -3.72 36.41 3.39
CA SER A 520 -4.44 36.08 2.14
C SER A 520 -4.83 34.60 2.03
N MET A 521 -4.16 33.71 2.77
CA MET A 521 -4.41 32.27 2.77
C MET A 521 -5.19 31.86 4.02
N SER A 522 -6.28 31.11 3.84
CA SER A 522 -6.97 30.47 4.98
C SER A 522 -6.25 29.21 5.44
N ILE A 523 -6.55 28.72 6.65
CA ILE A 523 -6.02 27.42 7.15
C ILE A 523 -6.38 26.27 6.19
N ALA A 524 -7.59 26.28 5.65
CA ALA A 524 -8.05 25.26 4.71
C ALA A 524 -7.28 25.33 3.38
N ASP A 525 -6.92 26.53 2.93
CA ASP A 525 -6.09 26.72 1.76
C ASP A 525 -4.66 26.26 2.02
N ALA A 526 -4.06 26.61 3.16
CA ALA A 526 -2.72 26.14 3.54
C ALA A 526 -2.65 24.61 3.63
N ARG A 527 -3.65 23.95 4.24
CA ARG A 527 -3.78 22.49 4.27
C ARG A 527 -3.88 21.88 2.86
N ARG A 528 -4.51 22.59 1.92
CA ARG A 528 -4.61 22.15 0.52
C ARG A 528 -3.31 22.37 -0.24
N GLU A 529 -2.60 23.47 0.01
CA GLU A 529 -1.30 23.76 -0.61
C GLU A 529 -0.25 22.69 -0.26
N ILE A 530 -0.21 22.22 0.99
CA ILE A 530 0.74 21.17 1.41
C ILE A 530 0.42 19.78 0.86
N GLN A 531 -0.79 19.56 0.33
CA GLN A 531 -1.17 18.27 -0.26
C GLN A 531 -0.32 17.92 -1.48
N LYS A 532 0.03 18.92 -2.31
CA LYS A 532 0.88 18.69 -3.48
C LYS A 532 2.27 18.19 -3.06
N PRO A 533 3.06 18.90 -2.22
CA PRO A 533 4.34 18.39 -1.71
C PRO A 533 4.26 17.01 -1.05
N ILE A 534 3.18 16.69 -0.33
CA ILE A 534 2.96 15.34 0.23
C ILE A 534 2.91 14.29 -0.88
N ASP A 535 2.12 14.54 -1.94
CA ASP A 535 2.00 13.64 -3.07
C ASP A 535 3.29 13.54 -3.87
N THR A 536 4.02 14.66 -4.07
CA THR A 536 5.34 14.66 -4.70
C THR A 536 6.30 13.76 -3.93
N CYS A 537 6.44 13.96 -2.61
CA CYS A 537 7.34 13.17 -1.77
C CYS A 537 7.01 11.68 -1.82
N ARG A 538 5.71 11.32 -1.75
CA ARG A 538 5.27 9.92 -1.85
C ARG A 538 5.63 9.31 -3.20
N ARG A 539 5.33 9.99 -4.32
CA ARG A 539 5.59 9.49 -5.68
C ARG A 539 7.08 9.31 -5.93
N ASP A 540 7.89 10.32 -5.57
CA ASP A 540 9.34 10.26 -5.71
C ASP A 540 9.98 9.19 -4.82
N LEU A 541 9.50 9.04 -3.59
CA LEU A 541 9.95 7.96 -2.71
C LEU A 541 9.66 6.60 -3.35
N LEU A 542 8.44 6.39 -3.83
CA LEU A 542 8.06 5.14 -4.49
C LEU A 542 8.92 4.89 -5.74
N ARG A 543 9.21 5.93 -6.53
CA ARG A 543 10.11 5.86 -7.70
C ARG A 543 11.48 5.32 -7.33
N LEU A 544 12.12 5.89 -6.30
CA LEU A 544 13.44 5.47 -5.84
C LEU A 544 13.42 4.03 -5.29
N VAL A 545 12.38 3.67 -4.55
CA VAL A 545 12.18 2.33 -3.97
C VAL A 545 12.03 1.26 -5.05
N LEU A 546 11.28 1.56 -6.11
CA LEU A 546 11.05 0.64 -7.23
C LEU A 546 12.20 0.62 -8.24
N SER A 547 13.09 1.62 -8.22
CA SER A 547 14.27 1.66 -9.08
C SER A 547 15.21 0.51 -8.77
N LYS A 548 15.62 -0.22 -9.82
CA LYS A 548 16.69 -1.23 -9.75
C LYS A 548 18.10 -0.61 -9.72
N GLU A 549 18.19 0.68 -10.05
CA GLU A 549 19.42 1.45 -9.98
C GLU A 549 19.57 2.09 -8.59
N GLY A 550 20.79 2.47 -8.23
CA GLY A 550 21.10 3.12 -6.95
C GLY A 550 22.13 2.37 -6.11
N ALA A 551 22.64 3.06 -5.09
CA ALA A 551 23.59 2.52 -4.12
C ALA A 551 22.87 1.75 -2.99
N VAL A 552 21.65 2.14 -2.65
CA VAL A 552 20.90 1.55 -1.53
C VAL A 552 20.22 0.25 -1.97
N PRO A 553 20.43 -0.90 -1.30
CA PRO A 553 19.76 -2.14 -1.67
C PRO A 553 18.24 -2.06 -1.52
N ARG A 554 17.49 -2.69 -2.44
CA ARG A 554 16.01 -2.66 -2.44
C ARG A 554 15.35 -3.04 -1.11
N PRO A 555 15.74 -4.12 -0.39
CA PRO A 555 15.15 -4.43 0.91
C PRO A 555 15.29 -3.29 1.93
N CYS A 556 16.36 -2.48 1.82
CA CYS A 556 16.59 -1.31 2.64
C CYS A 556 15.71 -0.14 2.19
N LYS A 557 15.61 0.11 0.87
CA LYS A 557 14.70 1.13 0.32
C LYS A 557 13.25 0.90 0.76
N GLU A 558 12.82 -0.36 0.79
CA GLU A 558 11.47 -0.76 1.21
C GLU A 558 11.14 -0.34 2.66
N LEU A 559 12.11 -0.21 3.57
CA LEU A 559 11.84 0.28 4.92
C LEU A 559 11.40 1.75 4.94
N PHE A 560 11.98 2.60 4.08
CA PHE A 560 11.55 4.00 3.94
C PHE A 560 10.12 4.08 3.43
N TRP A 561 9.78 3.26 2.42
CA TRP A 561 8.41 3.15 1.93
C TRP A 561 7.44 2.68 3.01
N LYS A 562 7.82 1.66 3.79
CA LYS A 562 7.02 1.13 4.89
C LYS A 562 6.76 2.18 5.97
N MET A 563 7.75 2.98 6.34
CA MET A 563 7.52 4.09 7.27
C MET A 563 6.63 5.18 6.67
N CYS A 564 6.78 5.50 5.38
CA CYS A 564 5.85 6.42 4.71
C CYS A 564 4.40 5.90 4.81
N LYS A 565 4.16 4.60 4.61
CA LYS A 565 2.84 3.98 4.84
C LYS A 565 2.35 4.11 6.28
N VAL A 566 3.24 3.96 7.26
CA VAL A 566 2.92 4.16 8.69
C VAL A 566 2.47 5.59 8.94
N CYS A 567 3.15 6.60 8.39
CA CYS A 567 2.75 7.99 8.50
C CYS A 567 1.34 8.22 7.91
N TYR A 568 1.06 7.73 6.71
CA TYR A 568 -0.28 7.80 6.14
C TYR A 568 -1.32 7.08 7.00
N PHE A 569 -0.99 5.91 7.54
CA PHE A 569 -1.90 5.14 8.39
C PHE A 569 -2.35 5.91 9.63
N PHE A 570 -1.44 6.70 10.22
CA PHE A 570 -1.74 7.52 11.40
C PHE A 570 -2.33 8.89 11.08
N TYR A 571 -2.03 9.50 9.92
CA TYR A 571 -2.34 10.91 9.64
C TYR A 571 -3.27 11.16 8.44
N SER A 572 -3.65 10.15 7.65
CA SER A 572 -4.51 10.36 6.47
C SER A 572 -5.95 10.73 6.78
N ARG A 573 -6.43 10.43 8.00
CA ARG A 573 -7.84 10.62 8.42
C ARG A 573 -7.98 11.41 9.72
N GLY A 574 -6.99 12.22 10.06
CA GLY A 574 -6.88 12.90 11.36
C GLY A 574 -5.62 12.48 12.11
N ASP A 575 -5.42 13.05 13.30
CA ASP A 575 -4.29 12.72 14.15
C ASP A 575 -4.60 11.49 15.02
N ALA A 576 -4.46 10.30 14.43
CA ALA A 576 -4.69 9.06 15.15
C ALA A 576 -3.52 8.69 16.08
N PHE A 577 -2.32 9.21 15.83
CA PHE A 577 -1.14 8.89 16.64
C PHE A 577 -1.24 9.46 18.05
N SER A 578 -1.74 10.69 18.19
CA SER A 578 -1.85 11.32 19.51
C SER A 578 -2.96 10.69 20.37
N SER A 579 -4.03 10.18 19.77
CA SER A 579 -5.09 9.46 20.49
C SER A 579 -4.62 8.08 20.99
N PRO A 580 -4.85 7.71 22.27
CA PRO A 580 -4.58 6.37 22.77
C PRO A 580 -5.47 5.27 22.19
N GLU A 581 -6.67 5.61 21.73
CA GLU A 581 -7.70 4.64 21.33
C GLU A 581 -7.91 4.54 19.81
N ALA A 582 -7.52 5.58 19.05
CA ALA A 582 -7.85 5.68 17.63
C ALA A 582 -7.38 4.49 16.78
N LYS A 583 -6.28 3.83 17.16
CA LYS A 583 -5.74 2.62 16.48
C LYS A 583 -5.70 1.37 17.36
N ALA A 584 -6.35 1.40 18.53
CA ALA A 584 -6.33 0.27 19.46
C ALA A 584 -6.93 -1.01 18.83
N ARG A 585 -7.96 -0.87 17.99
CA ARG A 585 -8.57 -2.00 17.28
C ARG A 585 -7.59 -2.65 16.30
N GLU A 586 -6.78 -1.86 15.62
CA GLU A 586 -5.77 -2.32 14.68
C GLU A 586 -4.59 -2.99 15.39
N VAL A 587 -4.19 -2.47 16.57
CA VAL A 587 -3.24 -3.16 17.46
C VAL A 587 -3.77 -4.55 17.80
N ASP A 588 -5.00 -4.63 18.29
CA ASP A 588 -5.63 -5.89 18.65
C ASP A 588 -5.77 -6.83 17.45
N ALA A 589 -6.14 -6.30 16.29
CA ALA A 589 -6.28 -7.08 15.07
C ALA A 589 -4.95 -7.66 14.56
N VAL A 590 -3.81 -7.04 14.82
CA VAL A 590 -2.51 -7.60 14.39
C VAL A 590 -1.93 -8.50 15.47
N VAL A 591 -2.00 -8.11 16.74
CA VAL A 591 -1.22 -8.75 17.81
C VAL A 591 -2.04 -9.74 18.63
N ASN A 592 -3.29 -9.42 18.97
CA ASN A 592 -4.01 -10.08 20.06
C ASN A 592 -5.13 -11.00 19.57
N LEU A 593 -5.93 -10.56 18.61
CA LEU A 593 -7.14 -11.25 18.21
C LEU A 593 -6.83 -12.32 17.14
N PRO A 594 -7.32 -13.56 17.29
CA PRO A 594 -7.21 -14.56 16.24
C PRO A 594 -8.05 -14.16 15.00
N LEU A 595 -7.75 -14.77 13.86
CA LEU A 595 -8.49 -14.57 12.60
C LEU A 595 -9.95 -15.01 12.73
N GLN A 596 -10.87 -14.20 12.17
CA GLN A 596 -12.30 -14.49 12.11
C GLN A 596 -12.70 -15.07 10.76
N LEU A 597 -12.63 -16.41 10.62
CA LEU A 597 -12.96 -17.09 9.37
C LEU A 597 -14.47 -17.29 9.20
N LYS A 598 -14.99 -17.10 7.98
CA LYS A 598 -16.43 -17.25 7.67
C LYS A 598 -16.82 -18.66 7.25
N GLY A 599 -18.01 -19.10 7.71
CA GLY A 599 -18.76 -20.23 7.13
C GLY A 599 -17.99 -21.55 6.99
N SER A 600 -18.08 -22.20 5.83
CA SER A 600 -17.47 -23.53 5.57
C SER A 600 -15.95 -23.59 5.70
N ASN A 601 -15.26 -22.44 5.72
CA ASN A 601 -13.80 -22.36 5.89
C ASN A 601 -13.39 -22.67 7.34
N ALA A 602 -14.23 -22.33 8.33
CA ALA A 602 -13.98 -22.64 9.74
C ALA A 602 -14.06 -24.14 10.03
N ASN A 603 -14.86 -24.90 9.26
CA ASN A 603 -15.06 -26.34 9.44
C ASN A 603 -14.04 -27.22 8.69
N LYS A 604 -13.19 -26.63 7.84
CA LYS A 604 -12.26 -27.36 6.94
C LYS A 604 -10.79 -27.23 7.33
N LEU A 605 -10.45 -26.25 8.15
CA LEU A 605 -9.10 -26.10 8.65
C LEU A 605 -8.94 -26.93 9.92
N PRO A 606 -7.85 -27.71 10.08
CA PRO A 606 -7.58 -28.38 11.33
C PRO A 606 -7.53 -27.34 12.45
N VAL A 607 -8.34 -27.56 13.48
CA VAL A 607 -8.33 -26.76 14.71
C VAL A 607 -6.96 -26.99 15.36
N LEU A 608 -6.01 -26.09 15.09
CA LEU A 608 -4.72 -26.08 15.77
C LEU A 608 -4.86 -25.24 17.03
N TRP A 609 -5.38 -25.85 18.08
CA TRP A 609 -5.09 -25.48 19.46
C TRP A 609 -4.34 -26.65 20.07
N GLU A 610 -3.01 -26.58 20.05
CA GLU A 610 -2.10 -27.23 21.00
C GLU A 610 -0.73 -26.54 20.95
#